data_AF-A0A932U8W3-F1
#
_entry.id   AF-A0A932U8W3-F1
#
_cell.length_a   1.000
_cell.length_b   1.000
_cell.length_c   1.000
_cell.angle_alpha   90.00
_cell.angle_beta   90.00
_cell.angle_gamma   90.00
#
_symmetry.space_group_name_H-M   'P 1'
#
loop_
_entity.id
_entity.type
_entity.pdbx_description
1 polymer ?
#
loop_
_entity_poly.entity_id
_entity_poly.type
_entity_poly.pdbx_seq_one_letter_code
_entity_poly.pdbx_strand_id
1 'polypeptide(L)'
;MKALEVPVFENYEEETAFWDALDTADFMPDDDEWFRFDTPHKRAVRVAILPQIAEELIHTAQKQGVSIETLVNVLLLEHLREPAVTS
;
A
#
# COMPACT_ATOMS: atom_id res chain seq x y z
N MET A 1 7.61 -18.45 22.89
CA MET A 1 6.98 -19.51 22.08
C MET A 1 6.54 -20.63 23.02
N LYS A 2 5.23 -20.81 23.19
CA LYS A 2 4.68 -21.98 23.89
C LYS A 2 4.76 -23.18 22.95
N ALA A 3 5.02 -24.38 23.46
CA ALA A 3 4.86 -25.61 22.68
C ALA A 3 3.36 -25.95 22.63
N LEU A 4 2.83 -26.19 21.42
CA LEU A 4 1.43 -26.61 21.28
C LEU A 4 1.33 -28.11 21.59
N GLU A 5 0.72 -28.45 22.73
CA GLU A 5 0.38 -29.83 23.07
C GLU A 5 -1.04 -30.12 22.57
N VAL A 6 -1.16 -30.91 21.50
CA VAL A 6 -2.45 -31.30 20.92
C VAL A 6 -2.94 -32.59 21.60
N PRO A 7 -4.10 -32.60 22.25
CA PRO A 7 -4.64 -33.80 22.89
C PRO A 7 -5.22 -34.79 21.87
N VAL A 8 -5.48 -36.03 22.31
CA VAL A 8 -6.24 -37.01 21.52
C VAL A 8 -7.73 -36.72 21.71
N PHE A 9 -8.44 -36.43 20.62
CA PHE A 9 -9.87 -36.11 20.66
C PHE A 9 -10.72 -37.37 20.58
N GLU A 10 -11.78 -37.45 21.40
CA GLU A 10 -12.72 -38.58 21.35
C GLU A 10 -13.80 -38.37 20.29
N ASN A 11 -14.09 -37.10 19.94
CA ASN A 11 -15.08 -36.73 18.93
C ASN A 11 -14.73 -35.41 18.21
N TYR A 12 -15.42 -35.14 17.11
CA TYR A 12 -15.19 -33.98 16.25
C TYR A 12 -15.58 -32.63 16.89
N GLU A 13 -16.57 -32.63 17.79
CA GLU A 13 -17.01 -31.41 18.46
C GLU A 13 -15.94 -30.89 19.44
N GLU A 14 -15.26 -31.79 20.15
CA GLU A 14 -14.12 -31.47 21.01
C GLU A 14 -12.93 -30.91 20.23
N GLU A 15 -12.63 -31.49 19.08
CA GLU A 15 -11.57 -30.99 18.19
C GLU A 15 -11.89 -29.56 17.72
N THR A 16 -13.14 -29.31 17.30
CA THR A 16 -13.57 -27.98 16.85
C THR A 16 -13.46 -26.97 17.99
N ALA A 17 -13.94 -27.32 19.18
CA ALA A 17 -13.88 -26.44 20.34
C ALA A 17 -12.44 -26.10 20.77
N PHE A 18 -11.50 -27.05 20.61
CA PHE A 18 -10.09 -26.80 20.88
C PHE A 18 -9.49 -25.80 19.91
N TRP A 19 -9.74 -25.96 18.61
CA TRP A 19 -9.22 -25.03 17.59
C TRP A 19 -9.87 -23.65 17.65
N ASP A 20 -11.16 -23.55 17.97
CA ASP A 20 -11.87 -22.28 18.14
C ASP A 20 -11.38 -21.48 19.36
N ALA A 21 -10.94 -22.17 20.41
CA ALA A 21 -10.42 -21.54 21.62
C ALA A 21 -8.92 -21.19 21.51
N LEU A 22 -8.21 -21.69 20.49
CA LEU A 22 -6.77 -21.51 20.36
C LEU A 22 -6.43 -20.15 19.75
N ASP A 23 -5.78 -19.29 20.54
CA ASP A 23 -5.20 -18.06 20.02
C ASP A 23 -3.87 -18.36 19.32
N THR A 24 -3.80 -18.07 18.02
CA THR A 24 -2.60 -18.28 17.22
C THR A 24 -1.50 -17.26 17.53
N ALA A 25 -1.84 -16.11 18.14
CA ALA A 25 -0.86 -15.09 18.54
C ALA A 25 0.15 -15.61 19.58
N ASP A 26 -0.27 -16.52 20.46
CA ASP A 26 0.58 -17.11 21.52
C ASP A 26 1.76 -17.95 20.97
N PHE A 27 1.69 -18.34 19.69
CA PHE A 27 2.67 -19.19 19.01
C PHE A 27 3.49 -18.43 17.96
N MET A 28 3.11 -17.20 17.63
CA MET A 28 3.83 -16.38 16.67
C MET A 28 4.99 -15.64 17.36
N PRO A 29 6.13 -15.47 16.68
CA PRO A 29 7.17 -14.56 17.16
C PRO A 29 6.62 -13.13 17.22
N ASP A 30 6.90 -12.45 18.32
CA ASP A 30 6.60 -11.02 18.48
C ASP A 30 7.76 -10.23 17.86
N ASP A 31 7.89 -10.32 16.54
CA ASP A 31 9.04 -9.84 15.78
C ASP A 31 8.77 -8.55 15.01
N ASP A 32 7.76 -7.74 15.38
CA ASP A 32 7.42 -6.43 14.77
C ASP A 32 7.31 -6.42 13.22
N GLU A 33 7.48 -7.57 12.56
CA GLU A 33 7.52 -7.78 11.12
C GLU A 33 6.15 -8.16 10.57
N TRP A 34 5.09 -7.83 11.33
CA TRP A 34 3.74 -8.27 11.00
C TRP A 34 3.36 -7.85 9.58
N PHE A 35 3.63 -6.61 9.16
CA PHE A 35 3.67 -6.20 7.76
C PHE A 35 4.46 -4.90 7.61
N ARG A 36 5.64 -4.92 6.99
CA ARG A 36 6.33 -3.68 6.58
C ARG A 36 6.02 -3.37 5.13
N PHE A 37 5.03 -2.52 4.89
CA PHE A 37 4.87 -1.87 3.59
C PHE A 37 6.00 -0.87 3.44
N ASP A 38 7.14 -1.33 2.93
CA ASP A 38 8.20 -0.42 2.49
C ASP A 38 7.62 0.40 1.35
N THR A 39 7.18 1.62 1.65
CA THR A 39 6.95 2.60 0.61
C THR A 39 8.36 2.98 0.16
N PRO A 40 8.81 2.55 -1.04
CA PRO A 40 10.15 2.88 -1.49
C PRO A 40 10.26 4.40 -1.38
N HIS A 41 11.22 4.90 -0.59
CA HIS A 41 11.36 6.33 -0.28
C HIS A 41 11.17 7.12 -1.58
N LYS A 42 9.96 7.64 -1.78
CA LYS A 42 9.60 8.28 -3.05
C LYS A 42 10.49 9.51 -3.12
N ARG A 43 11.51 9.47 -3.96
CA ARG A 43 12.36 10.63 -4.23
C ARG A 43 11.47 11.69 -4.86
N ALA A 44 10.93 12.57 -4.02
CA ALA A 44 10.08 13.66 -4.46
C ALA A 44 10.96 14.77 -5.02
N VAL A 45 10.80 15.05 -6.31
CA VAL A 45 11.38 16.24 -6.94
C VAL A 45 10.41 17.39 -6.70
N ARG A 46 10.90 18.48 -6.09
CA ARG A 46 10.10 19.71 -5.91
C ARG A 46 10.37 20.65 -7.06
N VAL A 47 9.30 21.11 -7.71
CA VAL A 47 9.35 22.09 -8.80
C VAL A 47 8.44 23.25 -8.44
N ALA A 48 8.89 24.48 -8.70
CA ALA A 48 8.05 25.65 -8.55
C ALA A 48 7.05 25.71 -9.72
N ILE A 49 5.76 25.77 -9.41
CA ILE A 49 4.67 25.89 -10.38
C ILE A 49 3.96 27.22 -10.14
N LEU A 50 3.58 27.91 -11.21
CA LEU A 50 2.83 29.16 -11.10
C LEU A 50 1.47 28.91 -10.43
N PRO A 51 0.97 29.84 -9.59
CA PRO A 51 -0.28 29.63 -8.83
C PRO A 51 -1.47 29.23 -9.71
N GLN A 52 -1.62 29.88 -10.87
CA GLN A 52 -2.72 29.63 -11.80
C GLN A 52 -2.67 28.20 -12.36
N ILE A 53 -1.47 27.69 -12.65
CA ILE A 53 -1.28 26.33 -13.14
C ILE A 53 -1.56 25.32 -12.02
N ALA A 54 -1.14 25.62 -10.80
CA ALA A 54 -1.40 24.76 -9.65
C ALA A 54 -2.91 24.62 -9.38
N GLU A 55 -3.66 25.72 -9.46
CA GLU A 55 -5.14 25.71 -9.33
C GLU A 55 -5.80 24.83 -10.38
N GLU A 56 -5.40 24.97 -11.65
CA GLU A 56 -5.92 24.15 -12.75
C GLU A 56 -5.59 22.65 -12.58
N LEU A 57 -4.37 22.33 -12.12
CA LEU A 57 -3.98 20.95 -11.83
C LEU A 57 -4.82 20.33 -10.70
N ILE A 58 -5.08 21.10 -9.64
CA ILE A 58 -5.93 20.65 -8.52
C ILE A 58 -7.35 20.36 -9.01
N HIS A 59 -7.96 21.32 -9.71
CA HIS A 59 -9.32 21.19 -10.20
C HIS A 59 -9.46 20.02 -11.19
N THR A 60 -8.49 19.87 -12.10
CA THR A 60 -8.47 18.78 -13.07
C THR A 60 -8.31 17.42 -12.39
N ALA A 61 -7.39 17.29 -11.43
CA ALA A 61 -7.17 16.05 -10.68
C ALA A 61 -8.44 15.64 -9.91
N GLN A 62 -9.10 16.59 -9.25
CA GLN A 62 -10.37 16.36 -8.54
C GLN A 62 -11.47 15.88 -9.49
N LYS A 63 -11.64 16.54 -10.64
CA LYS A 63 -12.65 16.16 -11.64
C LYS A 63 -12.41 14.74 -12.21
N GLN A 64 -11.15 14.32 -12.33
CA GLN A 64 -10.77 13.00 -12.82
C GLN A 64 -10.71 11.93 -11.72
N GLY A 65 -10.85 12.30 -10.44
CA GLY A 65 -10.74 11.37 -9.31
C GLY A 65 -9.34 10.80 -9.11
N VAL A 66 -8.29 11.50 -9.57
CA VAL A 66 -6.89 11.07 -9.45
C VAL A 66 -6.11 12.02 -8.55
N SER A 67 -4.94 11.58 -8.06
CA SER A 67 -4.05 12.48 -7.34
C SER A 67 -3.36 13.47 -8.30
N ILE A 68 -2.95 14.62 -7.76
CA ILE A 68 -2.16 15.61 -8.51
C ILE A 68 -0.83 15.00 -8.98
N GLU A 69 -0.20 14.15 -8.15
CA GLU A 69 1.01 13.40 -8.51
C GLU A 69 0.78 12.55 -9.77
N THR A 70 -0.32 11.79 -9.81
CA THR A 70 -0.66 10.94 -10.96
C THR A 70 -0.89 11.78 -12.22
N LEU A 71 -1.68 12.85 -12.12
CA LEU A 71 -1.97 13.73 -13.26
C LEU A 71 -0.67 14.34 -13.83
N VAL A 72 0.19 14.90 -12.97
CA VAL A 72 1.46 15.50 -13.39
C VAL A 72 2.36 14.48 -14.06
N ASN A 73 2.49 13.27 -13.49
CA ASN A 73 3.35 12.24 -14.08
C ASN A 73 2.86 11.78 -15.45
N VAL A 74 1.55 11.65 -15.66
CA VAL A 74 0.98 11.28 -16.97
C VAL A 74 1.26 12.37 -18.00
N LEU A 75 0.98 13.64 -17.68
CA LEU A 75 1.22 14.77 -18.58
C LEU A 75 2.70 14.88 -18.98
N LEU A 76 3.61 14.73 -18.00
CA LEU A 76 5.05 14.74 -18.27
C LEU A 76 5.46 13.55 -19.14
N LEU A 77 4.91 12.36 -18.88
CA LEU A 77 5.21 11.16 -19.68
C LEU A 77 4.73 11.31 -21.13
N GLU A 78 3.55 11.90 -21.34
CA GLU A 78 3.00 12.19 -22.66
C GLU A 78 3.90 13.17 -23.42
N HIS A 79 4.26 14.31 -22.80
CA HIS A 79 5.12 15.30 -23.44
C HIS A 79 6.56 14.83 -23.68
N LEU A 80 7.12 13.99 -22.81
CA LEU A 80 8.46 13.43 -23.01
C LEU A 80 8.51 12.34 -24.09
N ARG A 81 7.37 11.74 -24.43
CA ARG A 81 7.25 10.73 -25.50
C ARG A 81 7.01 11.34 -26.87
N GLU A 82 6.52 12.58 -26.93
CA GLU A 82 6.54 13.33 -28.18
C GLU A 82 8.02 13.58 -28.55
N PRO A 83 8.50 13.13 -29.73
CA PRO A 83 9.85 13.45 -30.14
C PRO A 83 9.95 14.97 -30.20
N ALA A 84 10.92 15.52 -29.46
CA ALA A 84 11.28 16.93 -29.60
C ALA A 84 11.47 17.17 -31.09
N VAL A 85 10.53 17.89 -31.72
CA VAL A 85 10.65 18.33 -33.10
C VAL A 85 11.82 19.31 -33.06
N THR A 86 13.03 18.80 -33.29
CA THR A 86 14.22 19.58 -33.60
C THR A 86 13.90 20.36 -34.87
N SER A 87 13.59 21.65 -34.71
CA SER A 87 13.70 22.67 -35.75
C SER A 87 15.04 23.37 -35.63
#